data_AF-A0AA38IE80-F1
#
_entry.id   AF-A0AA38IE80-F1
#
_cell.length_a   1.000
_cell.length_b   1.000
_cell.length_c   1.000
_cell.angle_alpha   90.00
_cell.angle_beta   90.00
_cell.angle_gamma   90.00
#
_symmetry.space_group_name_H-M   'P 1'
#
loop_
_entity.id
_entity.type
_entity.pdbx_description
1 polymer ?
#
loop_
_entity_poly.entity_id
_entity_poly.type
_entity_poly.pdbx_seq_one_letter_code
_entity_poly.pdbx_strand_id
1 'polypeptide(L)'
;MVMFYSVDDGNDRLARELWIERFPDHVILCAQTFTSVVQHLRDHCTFKPQTHDRARDRTERILQAEEQILERVEEEPNISTRRLAAEVGVS
;
A
#
# COMPACT_ATOMS: atom_id res chain seq x y z
N MET A 1 -0.17 -7.63 19.37
CA MET A 1 -1.40 -7.00 18.84
C MET A 1 -2.54 -8.01 18.71
N VAL A 2 -2.43 -9.01 17.82
CA VAL A 2 -3.42 -10.10 17.69
C VAL A 2 -3.69 -10.83 19.01
N MET A 3 -2.63 -11.12 19.78
CA MET A 3 -2.75 -11.74 21.10
C MET A 3 -3.63 -10.93 22.07
N PHE A 4 -3.51 -9.60 22.10
CA PHE A 4 -4.31 -8.75 23.00
C PHE A 4 -5.77 -8.74 22.60
N TYR A 5 -6.05 -8.61 21.30
CA TYR A 5 -7.43 -8.68 20.80
C TYR A 5 -8.10 -10.03 21.07
N SER A 6 -7.34 -11.13 21.04
CA SER A 6 -7.85 -12.48 21.37
C SER A 6 -8.01 -12.72 22.86
N VAL A 7 -7.16 -12.13 23.71
CA VAL A 7 -7.28 -12.23 25.18
C VAL A 7 -8.49 -11.44 25.69
N ASP A 8 -8.83 -10.34 25.01
CA ASP A 8 -9.90 -9.43 25.42
C ASP A 8 -11.25 -9.71 24.74
N ASP A 9 -11.48 -10.94 24.26
CA ASP A 9 -12.73 -11.38 23.62
C ASP A 9 -13.18 -10.49 22.44
N GLY A 10 -12.22 -9.90 21.72
CA GLY A 10 -12.49 -8.98 20.61
C GLY A 10 -12.80 -7.53 21.01
N ASN A 11 -12.52 -7.14 22.25
CA ASN A 11 -12.62 -5.74 22.68
C ASN A 11 -11.36 -4.96 22.29
N ASP A 12 -11.49 -4.09 21.28
CA ASP A 12 -10.42 -3.28 20.73
C ASP A 12 -9.90 -2.20 21.69
N ARG A 13 -10.77 -1.63 22.52
CA ARG A 13 -10.41 -0.62 23.51
C ARG A 13 -9.58 -1.21 24.64
N LEU A 14 -9.95 -2.39 25.13
CA LEU A 14 -9.21 -3.08 26.18
C LEU A 14 -7.84 -3.55 25.65
N ALA A 15 -7.80 -4.06 24.42
CA ALA A 15 -6.56 -4.47 23.77
C ALA A 15 -5.57 -3.31 23.62
N ARG A 16 -6.09 -2.09 23.41
CA ARG A 16 -5.29 -0.86 23.39
C ARG A 16 -4.76 -0.49 24.77
N GLU A 17 -5.59 -0.57 25.81
CA GLU A 17 -5.17 -0.29 27.19
C GLU A 17 -4.06 -1.24 27.63
N LEU A 18 -4.21 -2.55 27.39
CA LEU A 18 -3.17 -3.55 27.65
C LEU A 18 -1.90 -3.31 26.83
N TRP A 19 -2.03 -2.85 25.58
CA TRP A 19 -0.87 -2.51 24.76
C TRP A 19 -0.07 -1.34 25.35
N ILE A 20 -0.76 -0.29 25.81
CA ILE A 20 -0.13 0.88 26.44
C ILE A 20 0.55 0.46 27.76
N GLU A 21 -0.13 -0.34 28.58
CA GLU A 21 0.41 -0.84 29.85
C GLU A 21 1.65 -1.72 29.62
N ARG A 22 1.61 -2.60 28.62
CA ARG A 22 2.69 -3.54 28.35
C ARG A 22 3.89 -2.90 27.64
N PHE A 23 3.65 -1.89 26.82
CA PHE A 23 4.65 -1.26 25.95
C PHE A 23 4.58 0.27 26.05
N PRO A 24 4.98 0.87 27.18
CA PRO A 24 4.83 2.30 27.42
C PRO A 24 5.68 3.19 26.48
N ASP A 25 6.81 2.68 25.99
CA ASP A 25 7.72 3.43 25.10
C ASP A 25 7.38 3.26 23.61
N HIS A 26 6.35 2.49 23.27
CA HIS A 26 5.93 2.26 21.90
C HIS A 26 4.87 3.27 21.44
N VAL A 27 4.72 3.40 20.11
CA VAL A 27 3.65 4.21 19.52
C VAL A 27 2.29 3.66 19.95
N ILE A 28 1.43 4.56 20.45
CA ILE A 28 0.06 4.25 20.82
C ILE A 28 -0.76 4.03 19.56
N LEU A 29 -1.21 2.80 19.34
CA LEU A 29 -2.03 2.42 18.21
C LEU A 29 -3.49 2.84 18.42
N CYS A 30 -4.23 3.04 17.33
CA CYS A 30 -5.68 3.20 17.38
C CYS A 30 -6.34 1.87 17.74
N ALA A 31 -7.47 1.91 18.46
CA ALA A 31 -8.23 0.71 18.81
C ALA A 31 -8.62 -0.09 17.55
N GLN A 32 -9.08 0.60 16.51
CA GLN A 32 -9.45 0.00 15.22
C GLN A 32 -8.31 -0.80 14.58
N THR A 33 -7.05 -0.42 14.81
CA THR A 33 -5.90 -1.14 14.26
C THR A 33 -5.87 -2.59 14.77
N PHE A 34 -6.29 -2.85 16.02
CA PHE A 34 -6.33 -4.21 16.58
C PHE A 34 -7.34 -5.07 15.83
N THR A 35 -8.54 -4.55 15.62
CA THR A 35 -9.61 -5.19 14.85
C THR A 35 -9.18 -5.44 13.41
N SER A 36 -8.63 -4.42 12.72
CA SER A 36 -8.20 -4.53 11.32
C SER A 36 -7.13 -5.59 11.13
N VAL A 37 -6.14 -5.68 12.03
CA VAL A 37 -5.08 -6.68 11.93
C VAL A 37 -5.61 -8.10 12.13
N VAL A 38 -6.54 -8.29 13.08
CA VAL A 38 -7.17 -9.61 13.28
C VAL A 38 -8.08 -9.98 12.13
N GLN A 39 -8.85 -9.03 11.61
CA GLN A 39 -9.73 -9.25 10.47
C GLN A 39 -8.90 -9.62 9.23
N HIS A 40 -7.83 -8.89 8.94
CA HIS A 40 -6.90 -9.19 7.85
C HIS A 40 -6.30 -10.59 7.97
N LEU A 41 -5.92 -10.99 9.19
CA LEU A 41 -5.41 -12.35 9.45
C LEU A 41 -6.49 -13.42 9.23
N ARG A 42 -7.75 -13.17 9.61
CA ARG A 42 -8.87 -14.10 9.38
C ARG A 42 -9.17 -14.26 7.89
N ASP A 43 -9.13 -13.15 7.15
CA ASP A 43 -9.52 -13.13 5.74
C ASP A 43 -8.43 -13.69 4.81
N HIS A 44 -7.15 -13.47 5.17
CA HIS A 44 -6.03 -13.78 4.27
C HIS A 44 -4.99 -14.73 4.86
N CYS A 45 -5.13 -15.15 6.12
CA CYS A 45 -4.16 -16.01 6.82
C CYS A 45 -2.71 -15.51 6.77
N THR A 46 -2.50 -14.21 6.54
CA THR A 46 -1.18 -13.60 6.39
C THR A 46 -1.21 -12.15 6.84
N PHE A 47 -0.07 -11.64 7.34
CA PHE A 47 0.12 -10.22 7.62
C PHE A 47 0.74 -9.47 6.44
N LYS A 48 0.90 -10.12 5.29
CA LYS A 48 1.39 -9.44 4.09
C LYS A 48 0.33 -8.42 3.65
N PRO A 49 0.72 -7.16 3.38
CA PRO A 49 -0.18 -6.19 2.79
C PRO A 49 -0.65 -6.70 1.43
N GLN A 50 -1.90 -6.46 1.07
CA GLN A 50 -2.37 -6.85 -0.25
C GLN A 50 -1.80 -5.87 -1.28
N THR A 51 -1.50 -6.36 -2.48
CA THR A 51 -0.88 -5.54 -3.54
C THR A 51 -1.74 -4.31 -3.90
N HIS A 52 -3.06 -4.40 -3.73
CA HIS A 52 -3.99 -3.30 -3.95
C HIS A 52 -3.93 -2.18 -2.90
N ASP A 53 -3.39 -2.45 -1.71
CA ASP A 53 -3.18 -1.45 -0.65
C ASP A 53 -1.96 -0.57 -0.91
N ARG A 54 -1.10 -1.00 -1.85
CA ARG A 54 0.10 -0.25 -2.24
C ARG A 54 -0.29 0.68 -3.39
N ALA A 55 0.15 1.93 -3.27
CA ALA A 55 -0.11 3.01 -4.21
C ALA A 55 0.08 2.61 -5.68
N ARG A 56 -0.60 3.35 -6.58
CA ARG A 56 -0.70 3.23 -8.04
C ARG A 56 0.09 2.06 -8.62
N ASP A 57 -0.67 1.09 -9.12
CA ASP A 57 -0.17 -0.03 -9.91
C ASP A 57 0.95 0.47 -10.82
N ARG A 58 2.18 -0.02 -10.61
CA ARG A 58 3.26 0.26 -11.54
C ARG A 58 2.79 -0.36 -12.84
N THR A 59 2.58 0.47 -13.86
CA THR A 59 2.25 0.00 -15.20
C THR A 59 3.40 -0.90 -15.62
N GLU A 60 3.23 -2.20 -15.42
CA GLU A 60 4.21 -3.20 -15.80
C GLU A 60 4.33 -3.11 -17.31
N ARG A 61 5.39 -2.42 -17.75
CA ARG A 61 5.90 -2.36 -19.11
C ARG A 61 4.77 -2.33 -20.14
N ILE A 62 4.33 -1.12 -20.49
CA ILE A 62 3.68 -0.92 -21.79
C ILE A 62 4.67 -1.48 -22.83
N LEU A 63 4.37 -2.67 -23.35
CA LEU A 63 5.17 -3.32 -24.38
C LEU A 63 5.33 -2.29 -25.51
N GLN A 64 6.59 -2.00 -25.89
CA GLN A 64 6.96 -1.03 -26.92
C GLN A 64 6.88 0.46 -26.54
N ALA A 65 6.64 0.84 -25.29
CA ALA A 65 6.69 2.26 -24.90
C ALA A 65 8.06 2.90 -25.18
N GLU A 66 9.16 2.15 -24.99
CA GLU A 66 10.50 2.64 -25.31
C GLU A 66 10.67 2.87 -26.81
N GLU A 67 10.21 1.94 -27.65
CA GLU A 67 10.24 2.08 -29.12
C GLU A 67 9.44 3.30 -29.59
N GLN A 68 8.22 3.47 -29.06
CA GLN A 68 7.36 4.62 -29.39
C GLN A 68 7.97 5.95 -28.96
N ILE A 69 8.65 5.98 -27.80
CA ILE A 69 9.39 7.16 -27.34
C ILE A 69 10.53 7.48 -28.30
N LEU A 70 11.30 6.48 -28.72
CA LEU A 70 12.44 6.67 -29.62
C LEU A 70 12.00 7.16 -30.99
N GLU A 71 11.00 6.51 -31.62
CA GLU A 71 10.43 6.95 -32.91
C GLU A 71 9.94 8.40 -32.82
N ARG A 72 9.22 8.76 -31.74
CA ARG A 72 8.66 10.10 -31.63
C ARG A 72 9.70 11.18 -31.37
N VAL A 73 10.79 10.86 -30.66
CA VAL A 73 11.94 11.76 -30.48
C VAL A 73 12.74 11.90 -31.78
N GLU A 74 12.85 10.85 -32.58
CA GLU A 74 13.46 10.93 -33.91
C GLU A 74 12.65 11.81 -34.87
N GLU A 75 11.32 11.66 -34.87
CA GLU A 75 10.42 12.48 -35.70
C GLU A 75 10.37 13.94 -35.26
N GLU A 76 10.38 14.20 -33.95
CA GLU A 76 10.27 15.55 -33.39
C GLU A 76 11.17 15.73 -32.15
N PRO A 77 12.47 16.06 -32.32
CA PRO A 77 13.43 16.12 -31.21
C PRO A 77 13.11 17.16 -30.13
N ASN A 78 12.32 18.18 -30.48
CA ASN A 78 11.92 19.25 -29.57
C ASN A 78 10.59 18.97 -28.86
N ILE A 79 10.02 17.76 -28.99
CA ILE A 79 8.78 17.40 -28.32
C ILE A 79 8.95 17.51 -26.80
N SER A 80 8.00 18.19 -26.15
CA SER A 80 8.03 18.29 -24.69
C SER A 80 7.80 16.92 -24.06
N THR A 81 8.58 16.57 -23.05
CA THR A 81 8.46 15.30 -22.30
C THR A 81 7.05 15.07 -21.75
N ARG A 82 6.36 16.14 -21.34
CA ARG A 82 4.97 16.08 -20.86
C ARG A 82 3.99 15.63 -21.94
N ARG A 83 4.15 16.14 -23.15
CA ARG A 83 3.32 15.76 -24.30
C ARG A 83 3.60 14.33 -24.72
N LEU A 84 4.88 13.97 -24.79
CA LEU A 84 5.32 12.61 -25.08
C LEU A 84 4.76 11.59 -24.07
N ALA A 85 4.78 11.92 -22.78
CA ALA A 85 4.22 11.08 -21.73
C ALA A 85 2.70 10.87 -21.89
N ALA A 86 1.97 11.93 -22.25
CA ALA A 86 0.53 11.84 -22.52
C ALA A 86 0.20 11.01 -23.77
N GLU A 87 1.04 11.07 -24.81
CA GLU A 87 0.88 10.30 -26.05
C GLU A 87 1.16 8.79 -25.83
N VAL A 88 2.21 8.46 -25.06
CA VAL A 88 2.63 7.06 -24.79
C VAL A 88 1.88 6.43 -23.59
N GLY A 89 1.15 7.24 -22.81
CA GLY A 89 0.40 6.77 -21.65
C GLY A 89 1.27 6.48 -20.42
N VAL A 90 2.42 7.15 -20.32
CA VAL A 90 3.35 7.09 -19.18
C VAL A 90 3.23 8.35 -18.32
N SER A 91 3.63 8.28 -17.06
CA SER A 91 3.44 9.36 -16.08
C SER A 91 4.72 9.70 -15.34
#